data_AF-A0A6A4SK11-F1
#
_entry.id   AF-A0A6A4SK11-F1
#
_cell.length_a   1.000
_cell.length_b   1.000
_cell.length_c   1.000
_cell.angle_alpha   90.00
_cell.angle_beta   90.00
_cell.angle_gamma   90.00
#
_symmetry.space_group_name_H-M   'P 1'
#
loop_
_entity.id
_entity.type
_entity.pdbx_description
1 polymer ?
#
loop_
_entity_poly.entity_id
_entity_poly.type
_entity_poly.pdbx_seq_one_letter_code
_entity_poly.pdbx_strand_id
1 'polypeptide(L)'
;MSQSFLNVRHRHRYLSVVKGNNALPPEDRLLRFLVDNNADTEEIVPCANCDQEGNKKDSGMMFFCNTCSQPLCAACRELTHKARMFSHHDIVSLAKRTKAKHRKCPLHEEPFILFSTENKSMLCIKCFRDMQVESRTHCIDIETAYMQGCDMLDQAVLVVKELQTSAREAIVLLRSMIGEVCLNVEEEESAICSLFNSLQEKLAERKKILLRAAQSQHEEKEKALKEQLSHLTALLPTLQVHLVTCSAFLSSANRFEFLDMGYQLMERLKRIVKLPHRLKPVQSSKINTDYRSEFARCLEPLLLLGQRCPASLAGSTSATTRLQSPLSVCCRSPSLSEMPLGSVLGRRPTSHRNVCTKVLLAEGRETPFTEHCRSYEDTYRTLQIEIQNLKDQVQELHRDLTKHHSVINTGQMGQILDRSLHIDSQITAHYSTVETTRVLFEEIWDETFQRVNNEQEIYEAQLLDLTQLKQENFYLTTIARQIGPYILSIAKVKERLEPRFQEPKEQLDDQTETLLKIYDDGSEPKESHVDRYQHQCDSYWCRSS
;
A
#
# COMPACT_ATOMS: atom_id res chain seq x y z
N MET A 1 27.32 -20.85 -5.97
CA MET A 1 26.67 -20.59 -7.28
C MET A 1 26.28 -19.13 -7.29
N SER A 2 26.93 -18.32 -8.13
CA SER A 2 26.69 -16.88 -8.22
C SER A 2 25.66 -16.63 -9.32
N GLN A 3 24.55 -15.96 -9.01
CA GLN A 3 23.65 -15.43 -10.03
C GLN A 3 23.56 -13.92 -9.91
N SER A 4 24.01 -13.27 -10.97
CA SER A 4 24.14 -11.82 -11.10
C SER A 4 22.80 -11.23 -11.52
N PHE A 5 22.14 -10.47 -10.65
CA PHE A 5 21.02 -9.63 -11.06
C PHE A 5 21.53 -8.40 -11.82
N LEU A 6 21.56 -8.52 -13.15
CA LEU A 6 21.81 -7.42 -14.08
C LEU A 6 20.64 -6.42 -14.03
N ASN A 7 20.71 -5.45 -13.12
CA ASN A 7 19.70 -4.41 -13.01
C ASN A 7 19.90 -3.36 -14.13
N VAL A 8 19.25 -3.58 -15.27
CA VAL A 8 19.33 -2.69 -16.46
C VAL A 8 18.55 -1.39 -16.17
N ARG A 9 19.24 -0.39 -15.59
CA ARG A 9 18.71 0.98 -15.45
C ARG A 9 18.50 1.60 -16.84
N HIS A 10 17.30 1.44 -17.39
CA HIS A 10 16.85 2.16 -18.58
C HIS A 10 16.82 3.68 -18.28
N ARG A 11 17.85 4.39 -18.74
CA ARG A 11 17.80 5.86 -18.82
C ARG A 11 16.69 6.26 -19.80
N HIS A 12 15.57 6.78 -19.29
CA HIS A 12 14.59 7.48 -20.09
C HIS A 12 15.24 8.74 -20.69
N ARG A 13 15.70 8.63 -21.95
CA ARG A 13 15.91 9.80 -22.80
C ARG A 13 14.53 10.42 -23.04
N TYR A 14 14.32 11.63 -22.53
CA TYR A 14 13.29 12.51 -23.08
C TYR A 14 13.67 12.84 -24.53
N LEU A 15 13.14 12.07 -25.49
CA LEU A 15 13.03 12.54 -26.86
C LEU A 15 11.89 13.57 -26.89
N SER A 16 12.23 14.84 -27.09
CA SER A 16 11.29 15.85 -27.55
C SER A 16 10.91 15.54 -29.01
N VAL A 17 9.99 14.60 -29.21
CA VAL A 17 9.46 14.24 -30.52
C VAL A 17 8.57 15.37 -31.02
N VAL A 18 9.14 16.30 -31.78
CA VAL A 18 8.37 17.18 -32.65
C VAL A 18 7.79 16.32 -33.76
N LYS A 19 6.52 15.92 -33.61
CA LYS A 19 5.81 15.05 -34.53
C LYS A 19 5.21 15.93 -35.65
N GLY A 20 5.94 16.08 -36.75
CA GLY A 20 5.52 16.84 -37.92
C GLY A 20 6.42 16.58 -39.12
N ASN A 21 5.84 16.58 -40.32
CA ASN A 21 6.53 16.26 -41.58
C ASN A 21 7.72 17.20 -41.87
N ASN A 22 8.58 16.82 -42.82
CA ASN A 22 9.77 17.55 -43.31
C ASN A 22 9.49 18.92 -43.99
N ALA A 23 8.45 19.65 -43.57
CA ALA A 23 8.32 21.06 -43.89
C ALA A 23 9.23 21.85 -42.94
N LEU A 24 10.14 22.65 -43.50
CA LEU A 24 10.79 23.71 -42.73
C LEU A 24 9.70 24.62 -42.14
N PRO A 25 9.85 25.11 -40.89
CA PRO A 25 8.90 26.07 -40.35
C PRO A 25 8.81 27.30 -41.27
N PRO A 26 7.61 27.92 -41.40
CA PRO A 26 7.41 29.05 -42.29
C PRO A 26 8.40 30.18 -41.98
N GLU A 27 8.89 30.84 -43.03
CA GLU A 27 9.95 31.83 -42.92
C GLU A 27 9.55 32.99 -41.98
N ASP A 28 10.19 33.02 -40.81
CA ASP A 28 9.96 34.06 -39.82
C ASP A 28 10.56 35.39 -40.32
N ARG A 29 9.67 36.33 -40.65
CA ARG A 29 10.03 37.65 -41.17
C ARG A 29 10.82 38.50 -40.17
N LEU A 30 10.67 38.26 -38.86
CA LEU A 30 11.44 38.95 -37.83
C LEU A 30 12.84 38.36 -37.75
N LEU A 31 12.99 37.03 -37.74
CA LEU A 31 14.32 36.40 -37.81
C LEU A 31 15.05 36.75 -39.10
N ARG A 32 14.34 36.76 -40.24
CA ARG A 32 14.89 37.23 -41.52
C ARG A 32 15.35 38.68 -41.43
N PHE A 33 14.54 39.60 -40.89
CA PHE A 33 14.94 40.98 -40.67
C PHE A 33 16.19 41.09 -39.77
N LEU A 34 16.26 40.32 -38.68
CA LEU A 34 17.41 40.32 -37.78
C LEU A 34 18.68 39.75 -38.44
N VAL A 35 18.56 38.77 -39.34
CA VAL A 35 19.69 38.26 -40.12
C VAL A 35 20.10 39.25 -41.22
N ASP A 36 19.14 39.75 -42.01
CA ASP A 36 19.36 40.67 -43.14
C ASP A 36 19.93 42.04 -42.70
N ASN A 37 19.71 42.48 -41.45
CA ASN A 37 20.35 43.70 -40.89
C ASN A 37 21.71 43.45 -40.23
N ASN A 38 22.02 42.21 -39.80
CA ASN A 38 23.35 41.84 -39.31
C ASN A 38 24.30 41.44 -40.46
N ALA A 39 23.74 41.01 -41.59
CA ALA A 39 24.45 40.94 -42.86
C ALA A 39 24.65 42.35 -43.41
N ASP A 40 25.62 43.07 -42.85
CA ASP A 40 26.16 44.31 -43.43
C ASP A 40 26.51 44.06 -44.89
N THR A 41 25.57 44.43 -45.77
CA THR A 41 25.85 44.48 -47.20
C THR A 41 26.83 45.63 -47.35
N GLU A 42 28.09 45.30 -47.62
CA GLU A 42 29.15 46.28 -47.90
C GLU A 42 28.72 47.16 -49.08
N GLU A 43 28.01 48.24 -48.76
CA GLU A 43 27.57 49.25 -49.70
C GLU A 43 28.86 49.95 -50.14
N ILE A 44 29.40 49.56 -51.31
CA ILE A 44 30.64 50.09 -51.87
C ILE A 44 30.35 51.54 -52.28
N VAL A 45 30.50 52.45 -51.31
CA VAL A 45 30.30 53.88 -51.51
C VAL A 45 31.68 54.54 -51.63
N PRO A 46 31.98 55.27 -52.72
CA PRO A 46 33.24 55.98 -52.87
C PRO A 46 33.37 57.12 -51.84
N CYS A 47 34.61 57.45 -51.47
CA CYS A 47 34.91 58.56 -50.56
C CYS A 47 34.61 59.91 -51.23
N ALA A 48 33.76 60.75 -50.63
CA ALA A 48 33.32 62.03 -51.21
C ALA A 48 34.42 63.09 -51.43
N ASN A 49 35.64 62.85 -50.92
CA ASN A 49 36.77 63.79 -51.02
C ASN A 49 37.89 63.31 -51.96
N CYS A 50 37.86 62.06 -52.43
CA CYS A 50 38.92 61.51 -53.29
C CYS A 50 38.43 60.46 -54.30
N ASP A 51 37.13 60.19 -54.35
CA ASP A 51 36.42 59.23 -55.20
C ASP A 51 36.95 57.78 -55.17
N GLN A 52 37.87 57.48 -54.25
CA GLN A 52 38.37 56.13 -54.02
C GLN A 52 37.27 55.27 -53.40
N GLU A 53 36.90 54.20 -54.11
CA GLU A 53 36.22 53.03 -53.55
C GLU A 53 37.19 52.29 -52.61
N GLY A 54 36.67 51.71 -51.53
CA GLY A 54 37.48 50.96 -50.56
C GLY A 54 38.19 49.77 -51.24
N ASN A 55 39.51 49.88 -51.41
CA ASN A 55 40.26 48.91 -52.20
C ASN A 55 40.35 47.55 -51.48
N LYS A 56 39.86 46.48 -52.12
CA LYS A 56 39.53 45.15 -51.53
C LYS A 56 40.65 44.37 -50.82
N LYS A 57 41.84 44.94 -50.64
CA LYS A 57 42.97 44.31 -49.93
C LYS A 57 43.50 45.09 -48.73
N ASP A 58 43.10 46.34 -48.56
CA ASP A 58 43.37 47.15 -47.36
C ASP A 58 42.09 47.94 -47.01
N SER A 59 41.06 47.23 -46.56
CA SER A 59 39.76 47.81 -46.15
C SER A 59 39.90 48.61 -44.85
N GLY A 60 40.57 49.75 -44.92
CA GLY A 60 40.49 50.78 -43.88
C GLY A 60 39.04 51.19 -43.69
N MET A 61 38.57 51.21 -42.44
CA MET A 61 37.18 51.47 -42.10
C MET A 61 36.64 52.72 -42.83
N MET A 62 35.56 52.55 -43.58
CA MET A 62 34.83 53.67 -44.16
C MET A 62 33.97 54.31 -43.07
N PHE A 63 33.99 55.64 -43.03
CA PHE A 63 33.26 56.45 -42.07
C PHE A 63 32.16 57.23 -42.78
N PHE A 64 31.08 57.54 -42.06
CA PHE A 64 30.05 58.45 -42.53
C PHE A 64 29.99 59.64 -41.59
N CYS A 65 30.23 60.85 -42.12
CA CYS A 65 30.00 62.08 -41.39
C CYS A 65 28.51 62.42 -41.50
N ASN A 66 27.75 62.23 -40.42
CA ASN A 66 26.33 62.56 -40.36
C ASN A 66 26.11 64.08 -40.58
N THR A 67 27.00 64.91 -40.04
CA THR A 67 26.91 66.38 -40.14
C THR A 67 27.15 66.91 -41.56
N CYS A 68 28.10 66.33 -42.31
CA CYS A 68 28.30 66.65 -43.74
C CYS A 68 27.43 65.81 -44.67
N SER A 69 26.74 64.77 -44.15
CA SER A 69 26.05 63.74 -44.93
C SER A 69 26.94 63.04 -45.98
N GLN A 70 28.24 62.87 -45.68
CA GLN A 70 29.25 62.42 -46.64
C GLN A 70 30.00 61.16 -46.19
N PRO A 71 30.22 60.17 -47.08
CA PRO A 71 31.12 59.04 -46.87
C PRO A 71 32.59 59.48 -46.98
N LEU A 72 33.44 59.02 -46.07
CA LEU A 72 34.85 59.37 -45.97
C LEU A 72 35.69 58.12 -45.71
N CYS A 73 36.76 57.92 -46.48
CA CYS A 73 37.79 56.95 -46.11
C CYS A 73 38.57 57.45 -44.88
N ALA A 74 39.24 56.55 -44.16
CA ALA A 74 40.01 56.87 -42.95
C ALA A 74 41.00 58.03 -43.15
N ALA A 75 41.70 58.07 -44.29
CA ALA A 75 42.63 59.15 -44.63
C ALA A 75 41.92 60.50 -44.82
N CYS A 76 40.81 60.54 -45.58
CA CYS A 76 40.06 61.77 -45.79
C CYS A 76 39.38 62.27 -44.50
N ARG A 77 38.92 61.36 -43.62
CA ARG A 77 38.46 61.69 -42.26
C ARG A 77 39.55 62.42 -41.47
N GLU A 78 40.76 61.85 -41.38
CA GLU A 78 41.87 62.45 -40.63
C GLU A 78 42.43 63.73 -41.26
N LEU A 79 42.33 63.90 -42.58
CA LEU A 79 42.77 65.14 -43.25
C LEU A 79 41.75 66.27 -43.11
N THR A 80 40.44 65.97 -43.23
CA THR A 80 39.41 67.02 -43.29
C THR A 80 38.70 67.28 -41.96
N HIS A 81 38.49 66.25 -41.12
CA HIS A 81 37.68 66.37 -39.90
C HIS A 81 38.49 66.40 -38.60
N LYS A 82 39.82 66.32 -38.67
CA LYS A 82 40.73 66.40 -37.50
C LYS A 82 40.94 67.84 -36.99
N ALA A 83 40.71 68.84 -37.83
CA ALA A 83 40.85 70.23 -37.42
C ALA A 83 39.75 70.62 -36.42
N ARG A 84 40.07 71.44 -35.41
CA ARG A 84 39.14 71.85 -34.33
C ARG A 84 37.79 72.38 -34.83
N MET A 85 37.76 73.01 -36.01
CA MET A 85 36.56 73.52 -36.68
C MET A 85 35.48 72.45 -36.93
N PHE A 86 35.87 71.17 -37.06
CA PHE A 86 34.99 70.04 -37.37
C PHE A 86 34.80 69.08 -36.18
N SER A 87 35.26 69.47 -34.99
CA SER A 87 35.13 68.68 -33.75
C SER A 87 33.68 68.37 -33.34
N HIS A 88 32.72 69.14 -33.86
CA HIS A 88 31.28 68.97 -33.61
C HIS A 88 30.60 68.09 -34.68
N HIS A 89 31.36 67.56 -35.65
CA HIS A 89 30.81 66.67 -36.67
C HIS A 89 30.70 65.25 -36.12
N ASP A 90 29.49 64.69 -36.18
CA ASP A 90 29.23 63.31 -35.80
C ASP A 90 29.69 62.37 -36.93
N ILE A 91 30.64 61.48 -36.61
CA ILE A 91 31.31 60.59 -37.56
C ILE A 91 31.22 59.15 -37.05
N VAL A 92 30.35 58.36 -37.68
CA VAL A 92 30.13 56.94 -37.36
C VAL A 92 30.83 56.03 -38.38
N SER A 93 30.99 54.74 -38.07
CA SER A 93 31.36 53.76 -39.10
C SER A 93 30.22 53.61 -40.12
N LEU A 94 30.54 53.32 -41.38
CA LEU A 94 29.55 53.24 -42.47
C LEU A 94 28.40 52.25 -42.16
N ALA A 95 28.73 51.12 -41.51
CA ALA A 95 27.78 50.12 -41.01
C ALA A 95 26.81 50.64 -39.93
N LYS A 96 27.27 51.54 -39.05
CA LYS A 96 26.46 52.16 -37.99
C LYS A 96 25.68 53.39 -38.46
N ARG A 97 25.70 53.70 -39.76
CA ARG A 97 24.89 54.79 -40.33
C ARG A 97 23.42 54.49 -40.05
N THR A 98 22.76 55.37 -39.31
CA THR A 98 21.30 55.35 -39.14
C THR A 98 20.66 55.50 -40.52
N LYS A 99 20.23 54.39 -41.13
CA LYS A 99 19.51 54.37 -42.40
C LYS A 99 18.09 54.89 -42.17
N ALA A 100 17.96 56.20 -41.94
CA ALA A 100 16.71 56.96 -41.81
C ALA A 100 15.96 57.07 -43.16
N LYS A 101 15.85 55.95 -43.88
CA LYS A 101 14.93 55.76 -44.99
C LYS A 101 13.52 55.76 -44.40
N HIS A 102 12.96 56.95 -44.21
CA HIS A 102 11.54 57.14 -43.95
C HIS A 102 10.78 56.33 -44.98
N ARG A 103 10.14 55.24 -44.55
CA ARG A 103 9.46 54.35 -45.50
C ARG A 103 8.30 55.14 -46.11
N LYS A 104 8.24 55.09 -47.44
CA LYS A 104 7.19 55.76 -48.21
C LYS A 104 6.01 54.81 -48.39
N CYS A 105 4.81 55.37 -48.41
CA CYS A 105 3.60 54.65 -48.75
C CYS A 105 3.66 54.17 -50.21
N PRO A 106 3.50 52.87 -50.50
CA PRO A 106 3.60 52.35 -51.86
C PRO A 106 2.47 52.80 -52.78
N LEU A 107 1.37 53.36 -52.23
CA LEU A 107 0.24 53.88 -53.00
C LEU A 107 0.35 55.38 -53.31
N HIS A 108 1.13 56.13 -52.52
CA HIS A 108 1.08 57.59 -52.48
C HIS A 108 2.45 58.28 -52.52
N GLU A 109 3.54 57.52 -52.38
CA GLU A 109 4.95 57.95 -52.32
C GLU A 109 5.32 58.98 -51.21
N GLU A 110 4.34 59.35 -50.39
CA GLU A 110 4.51 60.15 -49.17
C GLU A 110 5.16 59.33 -48.04
N PRO A 111 5.93 59.96 -47.14
CA PRO A 111 6.42 59.28 -45.93
C PRO A 111 5.25 58.81 -45.07
N PHE A 112 5.41 57.65 -44.43
CA PHE A 112 4.56 57.28 -43.31
C PHE A 112 4.82 58.24 -42.14
N ILE A 113 3.75 58.71 -41.50
CA ILE A 113 3.79 59.65 -40.35
C ILE A 113 2.84 59.26 -39.22
N LEU A 114 1.87 58.37 -39.49
CA LEU A 114 0.86 57.90 -38.56
C LEU A 114 0.87 56.36 -38.53
N PHE A 115 0.37 55.78 -37.44
CA PHE A 115 0.14 54.35 -37.28
C PHE A 115 -1.29 54.10 -36.80
N SER A 116 -1.99 53.16 -37.45
CA SER A 116 -3.31 52.70 -36.99
C SER A 116 -3.13 51.55 -36.00
N THR A 117 -3.56 51.75 -34.75
CA THR A 117 -3.51 50.70 -33.71
C THR A 117 -4.54 49.59 -33.96
N GLU A 118 -5.67 49.94 -34.58
CA GLU A 118 -6.73 49.02 -35.01
C GLU A 118 -6.23 48.10 -36.14
N ASN A 119 -5.77 48.67 -37.25
CA ASN A 119 -5.36 47.91 -38.43
C ASN A 119 -3.88 47.45 -38.43
N LYS A 120 -3.12 47.82 -37.38
CA LYS A 120 -1.69 47.53 -37.19
C LYS A 120 -0.83 47.90 -38.41
N SER A 121 -1.12 49.04 -39.02
CA SER A 121 -0.55 49.47 -40.30
C SER A 121 -0.04 50.91 -40.26
N MET A 122 1.03 51.17 -41.02
CA MET A 122 1.59 52.51 -41.18
C MET A 122 0.79 53.29 -42.22
N LEU A 123 0.53 54.58 -41.94
CA LEU A 123 -0.29 55.47 -42.76
C LEU A 123 0.48 56.75 -43.10
N CYS A 124 0.35 57.18 -44.35
CA CYS A 124 0.73 58.53 -44.77
C CYS A 124 -0.47 59.47 -44.67
N ILE A 125 -0.25 60.78 -44.81
CA ILE A 125 -1.32 61.80 -44.68
C ILE A 125 -2.47 61.61 -45.68
N LYS A 126 -2.21 61.03 -46.87
CA LYS A 126 -3.24 60.72 -47.88
C LYS A 126 -4.11 59.54 -47.42
N CYS A 127 -3.49 58.39 -47.10
CA CYS A 127 -4.21 57.23 -46.54
C CYS A 127 -5.09 57.57 -45.34
N PHE A 128 -4.65 58.47 -44.45
CA PHE A 128 -5.45 58.92 -43.30
C PHE A 128 -6.70 59.74 -43.71
N ARG A 129 -6.60 60.56 -44.76
CA ARG A 129 -7.73 61.34 -45.31
C ARG A 129 -8.74 60.46 -46.06
N ASP A 130 -8.26 59.38 -46.68
CA ASP A 130 -9.09 58.44 -47.45
C ASP A 130 -9.80 57.41 -46.54
N MET A 131 -9.35 57.26 -45.29
CA MET A 131 -9.92 56.32 -44.31
C MET A 131 -11.22 56.85 -43.68
N GLN A 132 -12.13 55.95 -43.31
CA GLN A 132 -13.40 56.26 -42.62
C GLN A 132 -13.17 57.06 -41.33
N VAL A 133 -14.11 57.94 -40.99
CA VAL A 133 -13.93 58.96 -39.94
C VAL A 133 -13.79 58.33 -38.56
N GLU A 134 -14.46 57.20 -38.35
CA GLU A 134 -14.51 56.41 -37.13
C GLU A 134 -13.12 55.84 -36.79
N SER A 135 -12.49 55.12 -37.73
CA SER A 135 -11.14 54.54 -37.58
C SER A 135 -10.01 55.57 -37.46
N ARG A 136 -10.25 56.85 -37.77
CA ARG A 136 -9.25 57.91 -37.55
C ARG A 136 -8.96 58.14 -36.07
N THR A 137 -9.89 57.82 -35.18
CA THR A 137 -9.69 57.90 -33.72
C THR A 137 -8.65 56.91 -33.20
N HIS A 138 -8.35 55.85 -33.97
CA HIS A 138 -7.34 54.83 -33.67
C HIS A 138 -6.01 55.09 -34.39
N CYS A 139 -5.75 56.32 -34.81
CA CYS A 139 -4.49 56.74 -35.43
C CYS A 139 -3.69 57.62 -34.47
N ILE A 140 -2.43 57.25 -34.27
CA ILE A 140 -1.44 57.99 -33.49
C ILE A 140 -0.22 58.29 -34.36
N ASP A 141 0.60 59.26 -33.97
CA ASP A 141 1.87 59.51 -34.67
C ASP A 141 2.85 58.34 -34.48
N ILE A 142 3.81 58.20 -35.40
CA ILE A 142 4.74 57.07 -35.39
C ILE A 142 5.66 57.05 -34.16
N GLU A 143 6.00 58.20 -33.57
CA GLU A 143 6.88 58.24 -32.40
C GLU A 143 6.13 57.74 -31.15
N THR A 144 4.91 58.22 -30.93
CA THR A 144 4.01 57.70 -29.88
C THR A 144 3.71 56.22 -30.07
N ALA A 145 3.48 55.77 -31.31
CA ALA A 145 3.27 54.36 -31.63
C ALA A 145 4.50 53.49 -31.35
N TYR A 146 5.69 54.02 -31.64
CA TYR A 146 6.96 53.35 -31.38
C TYR A 146 7.20 53.21 -29.87
N MET A 147 7.02 54.29 -29.10
CA MET A 147 7.14 54.26 -27.63
C MET A 147 6.15 53.28 -27.00
N GLN A 148 4.87 53.30 -27.38
CA GLN A 148 3.88 52.33 -26.90
C GLN A 148 4.25 50.89 -27.30
N GLY A 149 4.78 50.69 -28.51
CA GLY A 149 5.27 49.39 -28.97
C GLY A 149 6.47 48.87 -28.18
N CYS A 150 7.38 49.75 -27.79
CA CYS A 150 8.50 49.45 -26.90
C CYS A 150 8.01 49.04 -25.50
N ASP A 151 7.14 49.84 -24.87
CA ASP A 151 6.58 49.53 -23.55
C ASP A 151 5.85 48.18 -23.53
N MET A 152 5.04 47.90 -24.57
CA MET A 152 4.34 46.61 -24.72
C MET A 152 5.32 45.43 -24.93
N LEU A 153 6.41 45.64 -25.67
CA LEU A 153 7.43 44.62 -25.90
C LEU A 153 8.23 44.35 -24.62
N ASP A 154 8.63 45.37 -23.89
CA ASP A 154 9.35 45.23 -22.62
C ASP A 154 8.49 44.52 -21.58
N GLN A 155 7.20 44.84 -21.48
CA GLN A 155 6.27 44.11 -20.61
C GLN A 155 6.13 42.63 -21.00
N ALA A 156 6.06 42.32 -22.31
CA ALA A 156 6.05 40.93 -22.78
C ALA A 156 7.37 40.19 -22.47
N VAL A 157 8.51 40.87 -22.61
CA VAL A 157 9.83 40.34 -22.26
C VAL A 157 9.97 40.08 -20.76
N LEU A 158 9.38 40.91 -19.89
CA LEU A 158 9.33 40.67 -18.44
C LEU A 158 8.56 39.38 -18.11
N VAL A 159 7.36 39.20 -18.67
CA VAL A 159 6.56 37.97 -18.48
C VAL A 159 7.33 36.72 -18.96
N VAL A 160 8.05 36.80 -20.08
CA VAL A 160 8.89 35.69 -20.58
C VAL A 160 10.09 35.43 -19.66
N LYS A 161 10.69 36.46 -19.04
CA LYS A 161 11.76 36.31 -18.04
C LYS A 161 11.25 35.61 -16.77
N GLU A 162 10.08 36.01 -16.26
CA GLU A 162 9.44 35.39 -15.09
C GLU A 162 9.10 33.90 -15.35
N LEU A 163 8.55 33.61 -16.53
CA LEU A 163 8.32 32.23 -16.97
C LEU A 163 9.65 31.44 -17.09
N GLN A 164 10.72 32.07 -17.57
CA GLN A 164 12.04 31.44 -17.65
C GLN A 164 12.60 31.12 -16.25
N THR A 165 12.47 32.02 -15.27
CA THR A 165 12.92 31.76 -13.89
C THR A 165 12.11 30.65 -13.24
N SER A 166 10.78 30.70 -13.34
CA SER A 166 9.89 29.65 -12.83
C SER A 166 10.17 28.28 -13.46
N ALA A 167 10.42 28.23 -14.78
CA ALA A 167 10.81 26.99 -15.45
C ALA A 167 12.17 26.44 -14.98
N ARG A 168 13.15 27.31 -14.67
CA ARG A 168 14.44 26.88 -14.10
C ARG A 168 14.27 26.30 -12.69
N GLU A 169 13.47 26.95 -11.85
CA GLU A 169 13.15 26.49 -10.50
C GLU A 169 12.42 25.13 -10.53
N ALA A 170 11.41 24.98 -11.40
CA ALA A 170 10.70 23.73 -11.61
C ALA A 170 11.64 22.59 -12.06
N ILE A 171 12.60 22.87 -12.95
CA ILE A 171 13.62 21.88 -13.37
C ILE A 171 14.52 21.46 -12.19
N VAL A 172 14.88 22.39 -11.29
CA VAL A 172 15.67 22.06 -10.09
C VAL A 172 14.85 21.22 -9.11
N LEU A 173 13.60 21.61 -8.83
CA LEU A 173 12.70 20.86 -7.96
C LEU A 173 12.47 19.43 -8.47
N LEU A 174 12.13 19.26 -9.75
CA LEU A 174 11.93 17.94 -10.35
C LEU A 174 13.19 17.06 -10.28
N ARG A 175 14.38 17.65 -10.38
CA ARG A 175 15.65 16.92 -10.19
C ARG A 175 15.88 16.49 -8.74
N SER A 176 15.50 17.32 -7.76
CA SER A 176 15.53 16.95 -6.34
C SER A 176 14.59 15.78 -6.08
N MET A 177 13.33 15.89 -6.50
CA MET A 177 12.32 14.86 -6.32
C MET A 177 12.70 13.52 -6.98
N ILE A 178 13.35 13.55 -8.15
CA ILE A 178 13.88 12.32 -8.78
C ILE A 178 15.00 11.69 -7.91
N GLY A 179 15.87 12.50 -7.31
CA GLY A 179 16.89 12.02 -6.37
C GLY A 179 16.30 11.43 -5.09
N GLU A 180 15.33 12.13 -4.49
CA GLU A 180 14.58 11.68 -3.31
C GLU A 180 13.84 10.37 -3.58
N VAL A 181 13.18 10.21 -4.74
CA VAL A 181 12.53 8.94 -5.13
C VAL A 181 13.54 7.81 -5.27
N CYS A 182 14.76 8.07 -5.76
CA CYS A 182 15.81 7.04 -5.79
C CYS A 182 16.27 6.64 -4.38
N LEU A 183 16.46 7.59 -3.47
CA LEU A 183 16.83 7.30 -2.07
C LEU A 183 15.72 6.53 -1.34
N ASN A 184 14.46 6.96 -1.50
CA ASN A 184 13.31 6.28 -0.89
C ASN A 184 13.18 4.82 -1.33
N VAL A 185 13.52 4.49 -2.60
CA VAL A 185 13.55 3.10 -3.06
C VAL A 185 14.67 2.30 -2.39
N GLU A 186 15.86 2.88 -2.25
CA GLU A 186 17.00 2.21 -1.58
C GLU A 186 16.72 2.03 -0.07
N GLU A 187 16.04 2.98 0.58
CA GLU A 187 15.57 2.87 1.98
C GLU A 187 14.48 1.80 2.14
N GLU A 188 13.48 1.76 1.25
CA GLU A 188 12.40 0.77 1.30
C GLU A 188 12.91 -0.64 1.01
N GLU A 189 13.78 -0.83 0.00
CA GLU A 189 14.45 -2.11 -0.27
C GLU A 189 15.23 -2.61 0.97
N SER A 190 15.93 -1.70 1.66
CA SER A 190 16.66 -1.99 2.90
C SER A 190 15.73 -2.36 4.06
N ALA A 191 14.61 -1.63 4.23
CA ALA A 191 13.60 -1.90 5.25
C ALA A 191 12.93 -3.27 5.04
N ILE A 192 12.56 -3.61 3.80
CA ILE A 192 12.01 -4.93 3.42
C ILE A 192 13.00 -6.04 3.75
N CYS A 193 14.28 -5.89 3.35
CA CYS A 193 15.32 -6.87 3.66
C CYS A 193 15.55 -7.04 5.16
N SER A 194 15.56 -5.94 5.92
CA SER A 194 15.73 -5.94 7.38
C SER A 194 14.59 -6.70 8.08
N LEU A 195 13.33 -6.40 7.72
CA LEU A 195 12.16 -7.10 8.26
C LEU A 195 12.20 -8.60 7.94
N PHE A 196 12.48 -8.96 6.68
CA PHE A 196 12.55 -10.37 6.26
C PHE A 196 13.63 -11.15 7.02
N ASN A 197 14.82 -10.57 7.18
CA ASN A 197 15.90 -11.19 7.95
C ASN A 197 15.52 -11.35 9.44
N SER A 198 14.84 -10.35 10.03
CA SER A 198 14.35 -10.44 11.41
C SER A 198 13.31 -11.54 11.60
N LEU A 199 12.37 -11.69 10.65
CA LEU A 199 11.40 -12.78 10.63
C LEU A 199 12.09 -14.15 10.58
N GLN A 200 13.09 -14.32 9.71
CA GLN A 200 13.88 -15.56 9.65
C GLN A 200 14.59 -15.86 10.97
N GLU A 201 15.23 -14.86 11.59
CA GLU A 201 15.96 -15.03 12.84
C GLU A 201 15.04 -15.45 14.00
N LYS A 202 13.88 -14.79 14.16
CA LYS A 202 12.90 -15.15 15.20
C LYS A 202 12.33 -16.56 14.98
N LEU A 203 12.03 -16.94 13.74
CA LEU A 203 11.60 -18.29 13.41
C LEU A 203 12.70 -19.33 13.68
N ALA A 204 13.96 -19.03 13.37
CA ALA A 204 15.09 -19.92 13.61
C ALA A 204 15.32 -20.16 15.12
N GLU A 205 15.29 -19.12 15.95
CA GLU A 205 15.45 -19.30 17.40
C GLU A 205 14.21 -19.96 18.02
N ARG A 206 12.97 -19.61 17.63
CA ARG A 206 11.77 -20.31 18.12
C ARG A 206 11.80 -21.80 17.74
N LYS A 207 12.19 -22.15 16.51
CA LYS A 207 12.41 -23.54 16.08
C LYS A 207 13.41 -24.25 17.00
N LYS A 208 14.54 -23.61 17.30
CA LYS A 208 15.60 -24.17 18.16
C LYS A 208 15.13 -24.34 19.62
N ILE A 209 14.24 -23.48 20.13
CA ILE A 209 13.61 -23.62 21.44
C ILE A 209 12.62 -24.79 21.44
N LEU A 210 11.73 -24.87 20.45
CA LEU A 210 10.72 -25.92 20.34
C LEU A 210 11.32 -27.33 20.18
N LEU A 211 12.41 -27.46 19.41
CA LEU A 211 13.15 -28.71 19.28
C LEU A 211 13.79 -29.14 20.60
N ARG A 212 14.39 -28.20 21.36
CA ARG A 212 14.92 -28.48 22.71
C ARG A 212 13.82 -28.90 23.68
N ALA A 213 12.64 -28.26 23.64
CA ALA A 213 11.50 -28.64 24.47
C ALA A 213 10.97 -30.05 24.14
N ALA A 214 10.88 -30.40 22.85
CA ALA A 214 10.49 -31.75 22.41
C ALA A 214 11.51 -32.81 22.85
N GLN A 215 12.81 -32.50 22.78
CA GLN A 215 13.90 -33.38 23.26
C GLN A 215 13.85 -33.56 24.79
N SER A 216 13.65 -32.49 25.58
CA SER A 216 13.49 -32.59 27.04
C SER A 216 12.30 -33.47 27.42
N GLN A 217 11.14 -33.28 26.78
CA GLN A 217 9.96 -34.12 26.99
C GLN A 217 10.22 -35.60 26.63
N HIS A 218 10.96 -35.85 25.54
CA HIS A 218 11.37 -37.21 25.19
C HIS A 218 12.25 -37.83 26.29
N GLU A 219 13.32 -37.15 26.70
CA GLU A 219 14.28 -37.65 27.68
C GLU A 219 13.65 -37.89 29.06
N GLU A 220 12.82 -36.96 29.55
CA GLU A 220 12.10 -37.08 30.83
C GLU A 220 11.13 -38.28 30.82
N LYS A 221 10.35 -38.43 29.74
CA LYS A 221 9.38 -39.53 29.62
C LYS A 221 10.05 -40.88 29.41
N GLU A 222 11.09 -40.93 28.56
CA GLU A 222 11.86 -42.14 28.33
C GLU A 222 12.54 -42.61 29.63
N LYS A 223 13.11 -41.68 30.41
CA LYS A 223 13.66 -41.97 31.74
C LYS A 223 12.59 -42.51 32.70
N ALA A 224 11.43 -41.86 32.82
CA ALA A 224 10.36 -42.31 33.71
C ALA A 224 9.79 -43.69 33.33
N LEU A 225 9.75 -44.02 32.03
CA LEU A 225 9.37 -45.33 31.53
C LEU A 225 10.47 -46.39 31.77
N LYS A 226 11.74 -46.06 31.58
CA LYS A 226 12.89 -46.93 31.91
C LYS A 226 12.97 -47.25 33.41
N GLU A 227 12.67 -46.29 34.28
CA GLU A 227 12.59 -46.48 35.73
C GLU A 227 11.42 -47.41 36.13
N GLN A 228 10.24 -47.27 35.50
CA GLN A 228 9.12 -48.19 35.70
C GLN A 228 9.44 -49.60 35.20
N LEU A 229 10.08 -49.71 34.02
CA LEU A 229 10.51 -50.98 33.46
C LEU A 229 11.50 -51.69 34.39
N SER A 230 12.54 -50.99 34.88
CA SER A 230 13.53 -51.59 35.77
C SER A 230 12.93 -52.09 37.08
N HIS A 231 11.96 -51.36 37.65
CA HIS A 231 11.20 -51.80 38.83
C HIS A 231 10.40 -53.10 38.56
N LEU A 232 9.68 -53.18 37.43
CA LEU A 232 8.92 -54.39 37.07
C LEU A 232 9.84 -55.58 36.75
N THR A 233 10.97 -55.34 36.07
CA THR A 233 11.99 -56.36 35.81
C THR A 233 12.63 -56.89 37.11
N ALA A 234 12.81 -56.05 38.13
CA ALA A 234 13.30 -56.48 39.44
C ALA A 234 12.25 -57.23 40.28
N LEU A 235 10.97 -56.86 40.16
CA LEU A 235 9.85 -57.52 40.86
C LEU A 235 9.58 -58.93 40.32
N LEU A 236 9.72 -59.15 39.02
CA LEU A 236 9.32 -60.40 38.36
C LEU A 236 10.06 -61.65 38.91
N PRO A 237 11.40 -61.67 39.10
CA PRO A 237 12.10 -62.78 39.75
C PRO A 237 11.62 -63.03 41.19
N THR A 238 11.32 -61.98 41.96
CA THR A 238 10.79 -62.12 43.32
C THR A 238 9.45 -62.85 43.31
N LEU A 239 8.55 -62.49 42.40
CA LEU A 239 7.28 -63.18 42.23
C LEU A 239 7.48 -64.64 41.79
N GLN A 240 8.38 -64.91 40.84
CA GLN A 240 8.70 -66.27 40.38
C GLN A 240 9.22 -67.16 41.52
N VAL A 241 10.15 -66.66 42.35
CA VAL A 241 10.66 -67.40 43.52
C VAL A 241 9.52 -67.75 44.49
N HIS A 242 8.59 -66.83 44.74
CA HIS A 242 7.43 -67.13 45.59
C HIS A 242 6.50 -68.18 44.99
N LEU A 243 6.21 -68.11 43.68
CA LEU A 243 5.38 -69.11 42.99
C LEU A 243 6.02 -70.50 43.01
N VAL A 244 7.32 -70.61 42.72
CA VAL A 244 8.07 -71.88 42.79
C VAL A 244 8.10 -72.43 44.22
N THR A 245 8.35 -71.57 45.23
CA THR A 245 8.30 -71.96 46.65
C THR A 245 6.93 -72.51 47.04
N CYS A 246 5.85 -71.90 46.58
CA CYS A 246 4.49 -72.39 46.85
C CYS A 246 4.22 -73.74 46.19
N SER A 247 4.64 -73.91 44.93
CA SER A 247 4.51 -75.18 44.20
C SER A 247 5.27 -76.32 44.89
N ALA A 248 6.52 -76.07 45.28
CA ALA A 248 7.36 -77.03 46.00
C ALA A 248 6.80 -77.37 47.38
N PHE A 249 6.28 -76.39 48.13
CA PHE A 249 5.64 -76.63 49.42
C PHE A 249 4.37 -77.49 49.28
N LEU A 250 3.49 -77.16 48.31
CA LEU A 250 2.25 -77.91 48.08
C LEU A 250 2.47 -79.34 47.57
N SER A 251 3.58 -79.64 46.90
CA SER A 251 3.90 -80.97 46.40
C SER A 251 4.66 -81.87 47.38
N SER A 252 5.27 -81.29 48.42
CA SER A 252 6.11 -82.02 49.39
C SER A 252 5.57 -82.04 50.83
N ALA A 253 4.82 -81.02 51.26
CA ALA A 253 4.38 -80.90 52.65
C ALA A 253 3.30 -81.93 53.00
N ASN A 254 3.51 -82.65 54.11
CA ASN A 254 2.47 -83.50 54.70
C ASN A 254 1.45 -82.66 55.51
N ARG A 255 0.37 -83.31 55.99
CA ARG A 255 -0.74 -82.61 56.68
C ARG A 255 -0.32 -81.84 57.93
N PHE A 256 0.74 -82.25 58.62
CA PHE A 256 1.23 -81.55 59.82
C PHE A 256 2.10 -80.35 59.44
N GLU A 257 3.06 -80.54 58.53
CA GLU A 257 3.92 -79.47 57.98
C GLU A 257 3.10 -78.35 57.32
N PHE A 258 2.01 -78.72 56.64
CA PHE A 258 1.09 -77.75 56.03
C PHE A 258 0.39 -76.88 57.08
N LEU A 259 -0.06 -77.45 58.19
CA LEU A 259 -0.76 -76.69 59.24
C LEU A 259 0.19 -75.79 60.04
N ASP A 260 1.45 -76.21 60.22
CA ASP A 260 2.49 -75.45 60.92
C ASP A 260 3.01 -74.25 60.09
N MET A 261 3.35 -74.49 58.81
CA MET A 261 4.03 -73.49 57.97
C MET A 261 3.14 -72.84 56.90
N GLY A 262 2.03 -73.47 56.50
CA GLY A 262 1.19 -73.01 55.39
C GLY A 262 0.56 -71.63 55.63
N TYR A 263 0.13 -71.35 56.86
CA TYR A 263 -0.43 -70.04 57.22
C TYR A 263 0.62 -68.91 57.15
N GLN A 264 1.88 -69.20 57.51
CA GLN A 264 2.98 -68.24 57.40
C GLN A 264 3.29 -67.92 55.93
N LEU A 265 3.27 -68.94 55.06
CA LEU A 265 3.41 -68.76 53.61
C LEU A 265 2.26 -67.94 53.02
N MET A 266 1.01 -68.22 53.42
CA MET A 266 -0.15 -67.42 53.02
C MET A 266 -0.05 -65.96 53.48
N GLU A 267 0.47 -65.71 54.69
CA GLU A 267 0.68 -64.34 55.16
C GLU A 267 1.77 -63.62 54.34
N ARG A 268 2.88 -64.30 54.02
CA ARG A 268 3.94 -63.79 53.15
C ARG A 268 3.39 -63.40 51.76
N LEU A 269 2.56 -64.26 51.15
CA LEU A 269 1.87 -63.96 49.90
C LEU A 269 0.92 -62.74 50.03
N LYS A 270 0.11 -62.68 51.09
CA LYS A 270 -0.77 -61.54 51.37
C LYS A 270 0.01 -60.22 51.50
N ARG A 271 1.21 -60.23 52.11
CA ARG A 271 2.08 -59.04 52.21
C ARG A 271 2.59 -58.59 50.83
N ILE A 272 2.95 -59.52 49.94
CA ILE A 272 3.42 -59.23 48.58
C ILE A 272 2.29 -58.62 47.72
N VAL A 273 1.08 -59.18 47.80
CA VAL A 273 -0.09 -58.70 47.03
C VAL A 273 -0.60 -57.35 47.54
N LYS A 274 -0.46 -57.05 48.83
CA LYS A 274 -0.82 -55.76 49.43
C LYS A 274 0.16 -54.62 49.12
N LEU A 275 1.33 -54.91 48.54
CA LEU A 275 2.30 -53.88 48.17
C LEU A 275 1.81 -53.14 46.90
N PRO A 276 1.89 -51.80 46.84
CA PRO A 276 1.41 -51.05 45.67
C PRO A 276 2.35 -51.21 44.46
N HIS A 277 2.00 -52.10 43.54
CA HIS A 277 2.74 -52.34 42.30
C HIS A 277 2.25 -51.43 41.16
N ARG A 278 3.15 -50.65 40.55
CA ARG A 278 2.82 -49.78 39.40
C ARG A 278 2.84 -50.57 38.08
N LEU A 279 1.80 -51.36 37.84
CA LEU A 279 1.68 -52.24 36.66
C LEU A 279 1.20 -51.52 35.38
N LYS A 280 0.79 -50.25 35.46
CA LYS A 280 0.37 -49.43 34.31
C LYS A 280 1.33 -48.25 34.11
N PRO A 281 1.59 -47.82 32.85
CA PRO A 281 2.38 -46.62 32.58
C PRO A 281 1.81 -45.39 33.29
N VAL A 282 2.66 -44.67 34.02
CA VAL A 282 2.26 -43.46 34.77
C VAL A 282 2.24 -42.21 33.89
N GLN A 283 2.85 -42.26 32.70
CA GLN A 283 2.96 -41.13 31.77
C GLN A 283 2.56 -41.54 30.34
N SER A 284 1.99 -40.59 29.60
CA SER A 284 1.69 -40.74 28.17
C SER A 284 2.94 -40.55 27.31
N SER A 285 3.11 -41.39 26.28
CA SER A 285 4.18 -41.32 25.28
C SER A 285 4.05 -40.15 24.30
N LYS A 286 2.87 -39.49 24.21
CA LYS A 286 2.65 -38.37 23.27
C LYS A 286 3.50 -37.15 23.66
N ILE A 287 4.30 -36.62 22.75
CA ILE A 287 5.02 -35.36 22.90
C ILE A 287 4.14 -34.25 22.30
N ASN A 288 3.99 -33.13 22.99
CA ASN A 288 3.33 -31.95 22.43
C ASN A 288 4.07 -30.67 22.85
N THR A 289 4.27 -29.76 21.89
CA THR A 289 4.96 -28.48 22.07
C THR A 289 4.17 -27.29 21.53
N ASP A 290 2.92 -27.51 21.08
CA ASP A 290 2.02 -26.49 20.53
C ASP A 290 2.68 -25.59 19.47
N TYR A 291 3.58 -26.20 18.68
CA TYR A 291 4.54 -25.51 17.82
C TYR A 291 3.91 -24.51 16.84
N ARG A 292 2.67 -24.76 16.38
CA ARG A 292 1.92 -23.86 15.49
C ARG A 292 1.61 -22.53 16.17
N SER A 293 1.03 -22.58 17.36
CA SER A 293 0.69 -21.41 18.17
C SER A 293 1.94 -20.66 18.64
N GLU A 294 3.01 -21.40 18.96
CA GLU A 294 4.31 -20.85 19.35
C GLU A 294 5.02 -20.09 18.22
N PHE A 295 4.88 -20.54 16.96
CA PHE A 295 5.35 -19.80 15.79
C PHE A 295 4.47 -18.58 15.48
N ALA A 296 3.14 -18.70 15.58
CA ALA A 296 2.24 -17.56 15.39
C ALA A 296 2.57 -16.41 16.37
N ARG A 297 2.66 -16.71 17.67
CA ARG A 297 2.96 -15.73 18.72
C ARG A 297 4.36 -15.11 18.63
N CYS A 298 5.33 -15.77 18.00
CA CYS A 298 6.66 -15.17 17.81
C CYS A 298 6.77 -14.27 16.58
N LEU A 299 5.81 -14.35 15.65
CA LEU A 299 5.71 -13.48 14.47
C LEU A 299 4.85 -12.24 14.72
N GLU A 300 3.88 -12.33 15.62
CA GLU A 300 2.95 -11.26 15.99
C GLU A 300 3.62 -9.88 16.23
N PRO A 301 4.74 -9.76 16.99
CA PRO A 301 5.40 -8.47 17.21
C PRO A 301 6.14 -7.91 15.98
N LEU A 302 6.48 -8.75 15.00
CA LEU A 302 7.18 -8.34 13.78
C LEU A 302 6.22 -8.03 12.63
N LEU A 303 5.09 -8.73 12.54
CA LEU A 303 4.11 -8.59 11.47
C LEU A 303 3.01 -7.58 11.80
N LEU A 304 2.98 -7.03 13.03
CA LEU A 304 1.97 -6.08 13.50
C LEU A 304 0.53 -6.59 13.30
N LEU A 305 0.34 -7.91 13.28
CA LEU A 305 -0.94 -8.61 13.10
C LEU A 305 -1.82 -8.46 14.36
N GLY A 306 -2.28 -7.23 14.58
CA GLY A 306 -2.98 -6.78 15.78
C GLY A 306 -2.87 -5.27 16.02
N GLN A 307 -1.84 -4.61 15.48
CA GLN A 307 -1.59 -3.19 15.73
C GLN A 307 -2.22 -2.29 14.65
N ARG A 308 -3.49 -1.93 14.85
CA ARG A 308 -4.12 -0.85 14.06
C ARG A 308 -3.48 0.50 14.43
N CYS A 309 -2.78 1.06 13.45
CA CYS A 309 -2.14 2.38 13.44
C CYS A 309 -0.89 2.54 14.34
N PRO A 310 0.16 3.24 13.85
CA PRO A 310 1.25 3.69 14.71
C PRO A 310 0.75 4.77 15.67
N ALA A 311 1.26 4.76 16.90
CA ALA A 311 0.99 5.81 17.87
C ALA A 311 1.55 7.15 17.35
N SER A 312 0.68 8.14 17.20
CA SER A 312 1.09 9.52 16.93
C SER A 312 1.98 10.03 18.07
N LEU A 313 3.18 10.50 17.72
CA LEU A 313 4.09 11.14 18.66
C LEU A 313 3.51 12.49 19.14
N ALA A 314 2.81 12.47 20.28
CA ALA A 314 2.39 13.66 21.02
C ALA A 314 2.48 13.35 22.53
N GLY A 315 3.65 13.63 23.13
CA GLY A 315 4.07 13.01 24.38
C GLY A 315 3.48 13.56 25.69
N SER A 316 3.97 13.02 26.80
CA SER A 316 4.36 13.81 27.97
C SER A 316 5.34 13.08 28.90
N THR A 317 6.41 13.80 29.24
CA THR A 317 7.15 13.91 30.52
C THR A 317 7.35 12.65 31.41
N SER A 318 8.50 12.40 32.04
CA SER A 318 9.39 13.36 32.72
C SER A 318 10.80 12.82 32.95
N ALA A 319 11.85 13.64 32.75
CA ALA A 319 13.03 13.73 33.62
C ALA A 319 13.93 14.92 33.23
N THR A 320 14.27 15.75 34.21
CA THR A 320 15.29 16.82 34.19
C THR A 320 16.60 16.42 33.50
N THR A 321 17.36 17.32 32.85
CA THR A 321 18.13 18.40 33.51
C THR A 321 18.76 19.36 32.48
N ARG A 322 18.68 20.70 32.70
CA ARG A 322 19.61 21.80 32.27
C ARG A 322 20.24 21.73 30.85
N LEU A 323 20.24 22.73 29.96
CA LEU A 323 19.86 24.16 29.87
C LEU A 323 19.64 24.44 28.34
N GLN A 324 19.28 25.61 27.80
CA GLN A 324 19.13 26.98 28.32
C GLN A 324 18.04 27.75 27.53
N SER A 325 17.90 29.05 27.81
CA SER A 325 17.27 30.08 26.95
C SER A 325 18.23 31.29 26.94
N PRO A 326 18.22 32.24 25.97
CA PRO A 326 17.03 33.05 25.68
C PRO A 326 16.85 33.57 24.23
N LEU A 327 15.59 33.92 23.88
CA LEU A 327 15.13 35.22 23.32
C LEU A 327 14.01 35.13 22.25
N SER A 328 13.03 36.01 22.44
CA SER A 328 12.18 36.68 21.43
C SER A 328 11.14 35.90 20.61
N VAL A 329 9.92 35.89 21.15
CA VAL A 329 8.69 36.45 20.52
C VAL A 329 8.61 36.45 18.98
N CYS A 330 7.62 35.73 18.44
CA CYS A 330 6.73 36.32 17.43
C CYS A 330 5.35 35.64 17.42
N CYS A 331 4.29 36.40 17.69
CA CYS A 331 2.91 35.95 17.51
C CYS A 331 2.57 35.96 16.01
N ARG A 332 1.94 34.89 15.49
CA ARG A 332 1.19 34.96 14.22
C ARG A 332 -0.12 34.19 14.30
N SER A 333 -1.21 34.93 14.25
CA SER A 333 -2.56 34.42 14.00
C SER A 333 -2.68 33.91 12.56
N PRO A 334 -3.48 32.87 12.27
CA PRO A 334 -3.87 32.54 10.90
C PRO A 334 -4.80 33.62 10.35
N SER A 335 -4.47 34.17 9.18
CA SER A 335 -5.27 35.18 8.49
C SER A 335 -6.44 34.60 7.70
N LEU A 336 -7.57 35.30 7.69
CA LEU A 336 -8.73 35.04 6.83
C LEU A 336 -8.36 35.18 5.34
N SER A 337 -8.15 34.06 4.65
CA SER A 337 -8.19 33.98 3.18
C SER A 337 -8.20 32.53 2.70
N GLU A 338 -9.41 31.95 2.54
CA GLU A 338 -9.79 31.07 1.42
C GLU A 338 -11.19 30.49 1.69
N MET A 339 -12.19 30.99 0.96
CA MET A 339 -13.54 30.41 0.89
C MET A 339 -13.80 30.00 -0.55
N PRO A 340 -13.92 28.69 -0.86
CA PRO A 340 -14.42 28.24 -2.15
C PRO A 340 -15.94 28.51 -2.22
N LEU A 341 -16.36 29.38 -3.14
CA LEU A 341 -17.76 29.42 -3.57
C LEU A 341 -18.13 28.07 -4.19
N GLY A 342 -19.32 27.57 -3.86
CA GLY A 342 -19.64 26.16 -4.06
C GLY A 342 -19.93 25.73 -5.50
N SER A 343 -19.78 24.43 -5.76
CA SER A 343 -20.57 23.72 -6.76
C SER A 343 -20.82 22.26 -6.37
N VAL A 344 -22.10 21.91 -6.42
CA VAL A 344 -22.76 20.64 -6.81
C VAL A 344 -21.85 19.41 -7.08
N LEU A 345 -22.33 18.25 -6.58
CA LEU A 345 -21.82 16.86 -6.72
C LEU A 345 -20.63 16.48 -5.82
N GLY A 346 -20.93 15.86 -4.67
CA GLY A 346 -19.90 15.26 -3.82
C GLY A 346 -20.34 14.87 -2.41
N ARG A 347 -21.40 14.03 -2.25
CA ARG A 347 -21.59 13.34 -0.95
C ARG A 347 -20.41 12.38 -0.75
N ARG A 348 -19.37 12.80 -0.01
CA ARG A 348 -18.37 11.89 0.55
C ARG A 348 -19.12 10.82 1.38
N PRO A 349 -19.01 9.52 1.06
CA PRO A 349 -19.56 8.48 1.92
C PRO A 349 -18.78 8.47 3.23
N THR A 350 -19.42 8.83 4.34
CA THR A 350 -18.86 8.67 5.68
C THR A 350 -18.74 7.18 5.99
N SER A 351 -17.52 6.66 5.96
CA SER A 351 -17.18 5.22 6.07
C SER A 351 -17.96 4.46 7.17
N HIS A 352 -18.16 5.11 8.32
CA HIS A 352 -18.91 4.58 9.48
C HIS A 352 -20.29 3.97 9.11
N ARG A 353 -21.01 4.53 8.14
CA ARG A 353 -22.38 4.11 7.82
C ARG A 353 -22.47 2.71 7.19
N ASN A 354 -21.37 2.21 6.64
CA ASN A 354 -21.34 0.94 5.91
C ASN A 354 -21.02 -0.28 6.79
N VAL A 355 -20.52 -0.07 8.02
CA VAL A 355 -20.12 -1.16 8.92
C VAL A 355 -21.32 -1.70 9.70
N CYS A 356 -22.07 -0.82 10.38
CA CYS A 356 -23.20 -1.24 11.21
C CYS A 356 -24.35 -1.87 10.40
N THR A 357 -24.65 -1.29 9.23
CA THR A 357 -25.69 -1.81 8.31
C THR A 357 -25.45 -3.28 7.92
N LYS A 358 -24.20 -3.77 7.86
CA LYS A 358 -23.92 -5.19 7.59
C LYS A 358 -24.17 -6.10 8.78
N VAL A 359 -23.94 -5.62 10.00
CA VAL A 359 -24.20 -6.36 11.25
C VAL A 359 -25.70 -6.52 11.49
N LEU A 360 -26.50 -5.50 11.14
CA LEU A 360 -27.96 -5.53 11.26
C LEU A 360 -28.68 -6.36 10.17
N LEU A 361 -28.01 -6.68 9.06
CA LEU A 361 -28.57 -7.50 7.97
C LEU A 361 -28.23 -8.99 8.09
N ALA A 362 -27.37 -9.39 9.03
CA ALA A 362 -27.01 -10.78 9.28
C ALA A 362 -27.99 -11.44 10.27
N GLU A 363 -29.08 -12.00 9.72
CA GLU A 363 -29.95 -13.01 10.34
C GLU A 363 -30.26 -12.90 11.86
N GLY A 364 -31.13 -11.95 12.22
CA GLY A 364 -32.29 -12.19 13.09
C GLY A 364 -32.10 -12.70 14.53
N ARG A 365 -30.89 -12.93 15.03
CA ARG A 365 -30.62 -13.25 16.44
C ARG A 365 -30.16 -12.01 17.18
N GLU A 366 -30.90 -11.66 18.22
CA GLU A 366 -30.46 -10.63 19.16
C GLU A 366 -29.24 -11.14 19.94
N THR A 367 -28.11 -10.48 19.71
CA THR A 367 -26.85 -10.70 20.42
C THR A 367 -26.47 -9.44 21.20
N PRO A 368 -25.68 -9.55 22.29
CA PRO A 368 -25.16 -8.37 22.99
C PRO A 368 -24.39 -7.41 22.06
N PHE A 369 -23.76 -7.93 21.01
CA PHE A 369 -23.03 -7.13 20.01
C PHE A 369 -23.98 -6.35 19.09
N THR A 370 -25.05 -6.97 18.57
CA THR A 370 -26.06 -6.27 17.75
C THR A 370 -26.78 -5.19 18.56
N GLU A 371 -27.01 -5.42 19.85
CA GLU A 371 -27.60 -4.42 20.76
C GLU A 371 -26.65 -3.23 21.01
N HIS A 372 -25.38 -3.50 21.34
CA HIS A 372 -24.34 -2.47 21.46
C HIS A 372 -24.21 -1.63 20.19
N CYS A 373 -24.21 -2.26 19.01
CA CYS A 373 -24.14 -1.54 17.73
C CYS A 373 -25.31 -0.56 17.54
N ARG A 374 -26.54 -0.93 17.89
CA ARG A 374 -27.70 -0.02 17.82
C ARG A 374 -27.58 1.11 18.83
N SER A 375 -27.24 0.80 20.09
CA SER A 375 -27.07 1.79 21.15
C SER A 375 -26.01 2.83 20.79
N TYR A 376 -24.87 2.39 20.24
CA TYR A 376 -23.80 3.26 19.73
C TYR A 376 -24.26 4.17 18.58
N GLU A 377 -25.05 3.66 17.64
CA GLU A 377 -25.55 4.50 16.54
C GLU A 377 -26.50 5.61 17.02
N ASP A 378 -27.36 5.33 18.00
CA ASP A 378 -28.31 6.31 18.50
C ASP A 378 -27.63 7.40 19.36
N THR A 379 -26.65 7.04 20.20
CA THR A 379 -25.81 8.02 20.92
C THR A 379 -24.95 8.84 19.96
N TYR A 380 -24.28 8.20 18.99
CA TYR A 380 -23.47 8.88 17.99
C TYR A 380 -24.30 9.85 17.13
N ARG A 381 -25.52 9.45 16.72
CA ARG A 381 -26.45 10.31 15.97
C ARG A 381 -26.89 11.51 16.79
N THR A 382 -27.14 11.34 18.09
CA THR A 382 -27.47 12.43 19.00
C THR A 382 -26.32 13.43 19.12
N LEU A 383 -25.10 12.97 19.42
CA LEU A 383 -23.89 13.79 19.48
C LEU A 383 -23.61 14.51 18.16
N GLN A 384 -23.84 13.85 17.02
CA GLN A 384 -23.67 14.45 15.69
C GLN A 384 -24.63 15.63 15.47
N ILE A 385 -25.88 15.53 15.94
CA ILE A 385 -26.86 16.62 15.88
C ILE A 385 -26.44 17.77 16.81
N GLU A 386 -26.00 17.49 18.04
CA GLU A 386 -25.54 18.52 18.98
C GLU A 386 -24.32 19.29 18.47
N ILE A 387 -23.33 18.60 17.90
CA ILE A 387 -22.15 19.21 17.27
C ILE A 387 -22.56 20.09 16.07
N GLN A 388 -23.55 19.67 15.27
CA GLN A 388 -24.00 20.48 14.15
C GLN A 388 -24.71 21.74 14.63
N ASN A 389 -25.61 21.62 15.61
CA ASN A 389 -26.28 22.78 16.23
C ASN A 389 -25.27 23.77 16.85
N LEU A 390 -24.18 23.28 17.44
CA LEU A 390 -23.11 24.13 17.97
C LEU A 390 -22.34 24.85 16.86
N LYS A 391 -22.02 24.17 15.75
CA LYS A 391 -21.39 24.79 14.56
C LYS A 391 -22.25 25.89 13.98
N ASP A 392 -23.57 25.68 13.90
CA ASP A 392 -24.50 26.64 13.34
C ASP A 392 -24.59 27.90 14.23
N GLN A 393 -24.64 27.74 15.56
CA GLN A 393 -24.56 28.84 16.54
C GLN A 393 -23.24 29.64 16.44
N VAL A 394 -22.10 28.95 16.29
CA VAL A 394 -20.79 29.60 16.11
C VAL A 394 -20.74 30.38 14.79
N GLN A 395 -21.30 29.83 13.71
CA GLN A 395 -21.37 30.51 12.41
C GLN A 395 -22.30 31.73 12.42
N GLU A 396 -23.42 31.66 13.14
CA GLU A 396 -24.34 32.78 13.33
C GLU A 396 -23.67 33.91 14.11
N LEU A 397 -23.07 33.61 15.27
CA LEU A 397 -22.31 34.58 16.07
C LEU A 397 -21.16 35.23 15.27
N HIS A 398 -20.45 34.45 14.44
CA HIS A 398 -19.41 34.98 13.56
C HIS A 398 -19.98 35.90 12.47
N ARG A 399 -21.17 35.61 11.93
CA ARG A 399 -21.84 36.48 10.94
C ARG A 399 -22.25 37.81 11.56
N ASP A 400 -22.80 37.79 12.78
CA ASP A 400 -23.23 39.00 13.49
C ASP A 400 -22.05 39.90 13.84
N LEU A 401 -20.96 39.32 14.37
CA LEU A 401 -19.70 40.01 14.60
C LEU A 401 -19.14 40.65 13.31
N THR A 402 -19.21 39.96 12.17
CA THR A 402 -18.60 40.41 10.91
C THR A 402 -19.47 41.42 10.15
N LYS A 403 -20.80 41.31 10.21
CA LYS A 403 -21.72 42.11 9.38
C LYS A 403 -22.44 43.21 10.13
N HIS A 404 -22.87 42.97 11.37
CA HIS A 404 -23.79 43.86 12.06
C HIS A 404 -23.08 44.83 13.03
N HIS A 405 -21.80 44.60 13.35
CA HIS A 405 -21.03 45.36 14.36
C HIS A 405 -21.76 45.47 15.72
N SER A 406 -22.75 44.61 15.95
CA SER A 406 -23.63 44.64 17.11
C SER A 406 -22.90 44.10 18.33
N VAL A 407 -23.10 44.79 19.46
CA VAL A 407 -22.54 44.55 20.80
C VAL A 407 -22.09 43.10 21.04
N ILE A 408 -20.81 42.94 21.36
CA ILE A 408 -20.19 41.65 21.70
C ILE A 408 -20.95 41.02 22.88
N ASN A 409 -21.83 40.07 22.59
CA ASN A 409 -22.59 39.36 23.62
C ASN A 409 -21.72 38.25 24.23
N THR A 410 -20.86 38.65 25.17
CA THR A 410 -19.97 37.75 25.91
C THR A 410 -20.73 36.63 26.63
N GLY A 411 -21.99 36.85 27.00
CA GLY A 411 -22.86 35.82 27.58
C GLY A 411 -23.23 34.69 26.60
N GLN A 412 -23.51 35.01 25.34
CA GLN A 412 -23.75 33.99 24.30
C GLN A 412 -22.47 33.20 23.99
N MET A 413 -21.32 33.86 23.93
CA MET A 413 -20.03 33.18 23.76
C MET A 413 -19.73 32.22 24.93
N GLY A 414 -20.03 32.63 26.17
CA GLY A 414 -19.95 31.76 27.35
C GLY A 414 -20.82 30.50 27.21
N GLN A 415 -22.10 30.67 26.84
CA GLN A 415 -23.02 29.54 26.64
C GLN A 415 -22.57 28.57 25.53
N ILE A 416 -21.97 29.09 24.45
CA ILE A 416 -21.39 28.25 23.39
C ILE A 416 -20.19 27.44 23.92
N LEU A 417 -19.31 28.06 24.73
CA LEU A 417 -18.17 27.38 25.35
C LEU A 417 -18.62 26.31 26.35
N ASP A 418 -19.57 26.64 27.24
CA ASP A 418 -20.15 25.69 28.20
C ASP A 418 -20.80 24.50 27.49
N ARG A 419 -21.53 24.75 26.39
CA ARG A 419 -22.15 23.70 25.58
C ARG A 419 -21.12 22.85 24.83
N SER A 420 -20.02 23.45 24.37
CA SER A 420 -18.90 22.73 23.78
C SER A 420 -18.23 21.79 24.79
N LEU A 421 -17.98 22.27 26.02
CA LEU A 421 -17.42 21.45 27.11
C LEU A 421 -18.38 20.34 27.55
N HIS A 422 -19.68 20.59 27.54
CA HIS A 422 -20.69 19.57 27.85
C HIS A 422 -20.69 18.44 26.80
N ILE A 423 -20.65 18.78 25.51
CA ILE A 423 -20.57 17.81 24.41
C ILE A 423 -19.27 17.00 24.50
N ASP A 424 -18.13 17.64 24.79
CA ASP A 424 -16.83 16.96 24.96
C ASP A 424 -16.84 15.96 26.13
N SER A 425 -17.49 16.32 27.25
CA SER A 425 -17.72 15.42 28.38
C SER A 425 -18.62 14.22 28.01
N GLN A 426 -19.69 14.43 27.23
CA GLN A 426 -20.53 13.33 26.73
C GLN A 426 -19.75 12.40 25.78
N ILE A 427 -18.95 12.94 24.86
CA ILE A 427 -18.09 12.16 23.94
C ILE A 427 -17.10 11.32 24.75
N THR A 428 -16.46 11.92 25.75
CA THR A 428 -15.50 11.23 26.63
C THR A 428 -16.16 10.08 27.40
N ALA A 429 -17.31 10.32 28.02
CA ALA A 429 -18.07 9.29 28.73
C ALA A 429 -18.54 8.15 27.80
N HIS A 430 -19.00 8.48 26.59
CA HIS A 430 -19.41 7.48 25.61
C HIS A 430 -18.21 6.66 25.12
N TYR A 431 -17.07 7.31 24.86
CA TYR A 431 -15.81 6.65 24.48
C TYR A 431 -15.34 5.67 25.56
N SER A 432 -15.30 6.08 26.83
CA SER A 432 -14.98 5.19 27.95
C SER A 432 -15.96 4.02 28.07
N THR A 433 -17.25 4.24 27.80
CA THR A 433 -18.25 3.17 27.81
C THR A 433 -17.96 2.13 26.72
N VAL A 434 -17.72 2.57 25.48
CA VAL A 434 -17.35 1.69 24.35
C VAL A 434 -16.07 0.92 24.64
N GLU A 435 -15.05 1.58 25.19
CA GLU A 435 -13.78 0.96 25.58
C GLU A 435 -13.97 -0.13 26.64
N THR A 436 -14.80 0.11 27.67
CA THR A 436 -15.12 -0.94 28.67
C THR A 436 -15.90 -2.12 28.08
N THR A 437 -16.81 -1.88 27.12
CA THR A 437 -17.53 -2.96 26.46
C THR A 437 -16.66 -3.81 25.53
N ARG A 438 -15.50 -3.30 25.07
CA ARG A 438 -14.57 -4.09 24.23
C ARG A 438 -14.11 -5.37 24.93
N VAL A 439 -13.70 -5.26 26.19
CA VAL A 439 -13.20 -6.40 26.99
C VAL A 439 -14.27 -7.49 27.15
N LEU A 440 -15.53 -7.10 27.34
CA LEU A 440 -16.66 -8.04 27.42
C LEU A 440 -16.90 -8.76 26.08
N PHE A 441 -16.70 -8.09 24.95
CA PHE A 441 -16.82 -8.74 23.65
C PHE A 441 -15.64 -9.65 23.33
N GLU A 442 -14.42 -9.29 23.73
CA GLU A 442 -13.24 -10.14 23.63
C GLU A 442 -13.48 -11.49 24.36
N GLU A 443 -14.00 -11.46 25.59
CA GLU A 443 -14.37 -12.66 26.36
C GLU A 443 -15.47 -13.50 25.67
N ILE A 444 -16.56 -12.88 25.21
CA ILE A 444 -17.65 -13.58 24.50
C ILE A 444 -17.18 -14.21 23.18
N TRP A 445 -16.26 -13.56 22.45
CA TRP A 445 -15.70 -14.09 21.21
C TRP A 445 -14.76 -15.27 21.48
N ASP A 446 -13.91 -15.18 22.50
CA ASP A 446 -13.03 -16.28 22.91
C ASP A 446 -13.83 -17.51 23.37
N GLU A 447 -14.86 -17.34 24.20
CA GLU A 447 -15.77 -18.45 24.59
C GLU A 447 -16.43 -19.10 23.37
N THR A 448 -16.90 -18.28 22.42
CA THR A 448 -17.55 -18.77 21.20
C THR A 448 -16.56 -19.51 20.30
N PHE A 449 -15.34 -18.99 20.16
CA PHE A 449 -14.27 -19.62 19.40
C PHE A 449 -13.87 -20.97 20.00
N GLN A 450 -13.67 -21.05 21.31
CA GLN A 450 -13.36 -22.31 22.00
C GLN A 450 -14.49 -23.34 21.85
N ARG A 451 -15.76 -22.91 21.92
CA ARG A 451 -16.90 -23.79 21.68
C ARG A 451 -16.89 -24.38 20.27
N VAL A 452 -16.73 -23.54 19.24
CA VAL A 452 -16.68 -24.00 17.84
C VAL A 452 -15.47 -24.91 17.59
N ASN A 453 -14.30 -24.61 18.19
CA ASN A 453 -13.13 -25.49 18.09
C ASN A 453 -13.42 -26.88 18.69
N ASN A 454 -14.04 -26.95 19.87
CA ASN A 454 -14.43 -28.21 20.49
C ASN A 454 -15.46 -28.99 19.64
N GLU A 455 -16.43 -28.30 19.03
CA GLU A 455 -17.40 -28.89 18.09
C GLU A 455 -16.69 -29.47 16.84
N GLN A 456 -15.69 -28.77 16.30
CA GLN A 456 -14.86 -29.25 15.19
C GLN A 456 -14.01 -30.48 15.58
N GLU A 457 -13.34 -30.47 16.74
CA GLU A 457 -12.57 -31.62 17.23
C GLU A 457 -13.44 -32.87 17.42
N ILE A 458 -14.67 -32.70 17.92
CA ILE A 458 -15.64 -33.80 18.04
C ILE A 458 -16.04 -34.32 16.66
N TYR A 459 -16.29 -33.44 15.69
CA TYR A 459 -16.66 -33.82 14.33
C TYR A 459 -15.52 -34.54 13.60
N GLU A 460 -14.28 -34.08 13.74
CA GLU A 460 -13.10 -34.76 13.19
C GLU A 460 -12.90 -36.16 13.80
N ALA A 461 -13.09 -36.30 15.11
CA ALA A 461 -13.04 -37.61 15.78
C ALA A 461 -14.11 -38.57 15.22
N GLN A 462 -15.34 -38.10 15.02
CA GLN A 462 -16.42 -38.89 14.41
C GLN A 462 -16.09 -39.35 12.98
N LEU A 463 -15.44 -38.50 12.17
CA LEU A 463 -14.98 -38.88 10.83
C LEU A 463 -13.86 -39.93 10.87
N LEU A 464 -12.96 -39.87 11.86
CA LEU A 464 -11.92 -40.88 12.07
C LEU A 464 -12.52 -42.23 12.48
N ASP A 465 -13.48 -42.25 13.41
CA ASP A 465 -14.18 -43.47 13.83
C ASP A 465 -14.89 -44.15 12.66
N LEU A 466 -15.61 -43.39 11.82
CA LEU A 466 -16.25 -43.90 10.61
C LEU A 466 -15.23 -44.44 9.59
N THR A 467 -14.05 -43.81 9.49
CA THR A 467 -12.97 -44.27 8.61
C THR A 467 -12.37 -45.59 9.12
N GLN A 468 -12.18 -45.73 10.44
CA GLN A 468 -11.74 -46.98 11.06
C GLN A 468 -12.75 -48.11 10.79
N LEU A 469 -14.04 -47.88 11.05
CA LEU A 469 -15.09 -48.89 10.79
C LEU A 469 -15.13 -49.33 9.32
N LYS A 470 -14.92 -48.39 8.38
CA LYS A 470 -14.81 -48.72 6.95
C LYS A 470 -13.60 -49.61 6.65
N GLN A 471 -12.46 -49.37 7.31
CA GLN A 471 -11.26 -50.19 7.14
C GLN A 471 -11.42 -51.59 7.78
N GLU A 472 -12.02 -51.69 8.97
CA GLU A 472 -12.36 -52.97 9.60
C GLU A 472 -13.33 -53.79 8.75
N ASN A 473 -14.37 -53.16 8.18
CA ASN A 473 -15.30 -53.80 7.28
C ASN A 473 -14.61 -54.32 5.99
N PHE A 474 -13.65 -53.56 5.44
CA PHE A 474 -12.84 -54.02 4.31
C PHE A 474 -11.99 -55.25 4.65
N TYR A 475 -11.38 -55.31 5.83
CA TYR A 475 -10.66 -56.50 6.30
C TYR A 475 -11.60 -57.71 6.46
N LEU A 476 -12.76 -57.54 7.09
CA LEU A 476 -13.76 -58.60 7.24
C LEU A 476 -14.27 -59.10 5.88
N THR A 477 -14.55 -58.20 4.94
CA THR A 477 -14.96 -58.54 3.57
C THR A 477 -13.87 -59.31 2.83
N THR A 478 -12.60 -58.94 3.01
CA THR A 478 -11.45 -59.66 2.43
C THR A 478 -11.35 -61.08 2.99
N ILE A 479 -11.48 -61.26 4.31
CA ILE A 479 -11.49 -62.58 4.95
C ILE A 479 -12.69 -63.42 4.48
N ALA A 480 -13.88 -62.83 4.40
CA ALA A 480 -15.09 -63.50 3.92
C ALA A 480 -14.94 -63.98 2.47
N ARG A 481 -14.38 -63.15 1.58
CA ARG A 481 -14.06 -63.52 0.19
C ARG A 481 -13.04 -64.67 0.11
N GLN A 482 -12.05 -64.71 1.00
CA GLN A 482 -11.07 -65.81 1.06
C GLN A 482 -11.68 -67.11 1.59
N ILE A 483 -12.56 -67.05 2.60
CA ILE A 483 -13.14 -68.25 3.24
C ILE A 483 -14.33 -68.82 2.45
N GLY A 484 -15.10 -67.98 1.74
CA GLY A 484 -16.29 -68.36 0.97
C GLY A 484 -16.13 -69.59 0.06
N PRO A 485 -15.10 -69.65 -0.80
CA PRO A 485 -14.84 -70.81 -1.65
C PRO A 485 -14.64 -72.12 -0.87
N TYR A 486 -14.00 -72.06 0.31
CA TYR A 486 -13.82 -73.24 1.17
C TYR A 486 -15.14 -73.68 1.79
N ILE A 487 -15.97 -72.75 2.28
CA ILE A 487 -17.32 -73.07 2.80
C ILE A 487 -18.18 -73.72 1.72
N LEU A 488 -18.20 -73.17 0.50
CA LEU A 488 -18.92 -73.74 -0.65
C LEU A 488 -18.42 -75.15 -1.00
N SER A 489 -17.11 -75.38 -0.93
CA SER A 489 -16.52 -76.70 -1.15
C SER A 489 -16.97 -77.72 -0.08
N ILE A 490 -17.02 -77.31 1.18
CA ILE A 490 -17.44 -78.14 2.31
C ILE A 490 -18.95 -78.44 2.23
N ALA A 491 -19.78 -77.44 1.92
CA ALA A 491 -21.22 -77.61 1.73
C ALA A 491 -21.52 -78.63 0.62
N LYS A 492 -20.83 -78.53 -0.53
CA LYS A 492 -20.94 -79.45 -1.66
C LYS A 492 -20.43 -80.87 -1.36
N VAL A 493 -19.50 -81.01 -0.41
CA VAL A 493 -19.08 -82.33 0.11
C VAL A 493 -20.13 -82.89 1.09
N LYS A 494 -20.70 -82.06 1.96
CA LYS A 494 -21.77 -82.46 2.89
C LYS A 494 -23.03 -82.93 2.14
N GLU A 495 -23.47 -82.20 1.12
CA GLU A 495 -24.61 -82.55 0.26
C GLU A 495 -24.44 -83.93 -0.39
N ARG A 496 -23.20 -84.32 -0.74
CA ARG A 496 -22.87 -85.64 -1.30
C ARG A 496 -22.84 -86.76 -0.26
N LEU A 497 -22.68 -86.44 1.02
CA LEU A 497 -22.59 -87.41 2.12
C LEU A 497 -23.95 -87.63 2.81
N GLU A 498 -24.84 -86.63 2.84
CA GLU A 498 -26.14 -86.68 3.53
C GLU A 498 -27.33 -86.34 2.60
N PRO A 499 -27.64 -87.13 1.57
CA PRO A 499 -28.69 -86.83 0.58
C PRO A 499 -30.14 -86.96 1.10
N ARG A 500 -30.36 -87.03 2.42
CA ARG A 500 -31.68 -87.28 3.04
C ARG A 500 -32.34 -86.06 3.70
N PHE A 501 -31.67 -84.91 3.73
CA PHE A 501 -32.26 -83.64 4.20
C PHE A 501 -32.37 -82.64 3.04
N GLN A 502 -33.33 -82.89 2.15
CA GLN A 502 -33.83 -81.87 1.23
C GLN A 502 -34.95 -81.09 1.92
N GLU A 503 -34.61 -79.97 2.55
CA GLU A 503 -35.62 -78.95 2.87
C GLU A 503 -36.02 -78.20 1.58
N PRO A 504 -37.23 -77.63 1.49
CA PRO A 504 -37.70 -76.94 0.29
C PRO A 504 -36.80 -75.73 -0.05
N LYS A 505 -36.46 -75.57 -1.33
CA LYS A 505 -35.75 -74.38 -1.82
C LYS A 505 -36.63 -73.14 -1.69
N GLU A 506 -36.37 -72.32 -0.68
CA GLU A 506 -36.80 -70.91 -0.68
C GLU A 506 -35.81 -70.03 -1.46
N GLN A 507 -36.31 -68.96 -2.06
CA GLN A 507 -35.67 -68.22 -3.16
C GLN A 507 -34.61 -67.20 -2.68
N LEU A 508 -33.50 -67.68 -2.10
CA LEU A 508 -32.45 -66.83 -1.50
C LEU A 508 -31.10 -66.79 -2.24
N ASP A 509 -30.86 -67.67 -3.22
CA ASP A 509 -29.59 -67.70 -3.98
C ASP A 509 -29.38 -66.46 -4.87
N ASP A 510 -30.42 -66.02 -5.62
CA ASP A 510 -30.29 -64.94 -6.62
C ASP A 510 -29.90 -63.57 -6.01
N GLN A 511 -30.42 -63.22 -4.83
CA GLN A 511 -30.07 -61.94 -4.19
C GLN A 511 -28.62 -61.92 -3.69
N THR A 512 -28.13 -63.04 -3.15
CA THR A 512 -26.80 -63.12 -2.55
C THR A 512 -25.70 -63.10 -3.63
N GLU A 513 -25.92 -63.81 -4.74
CA GLU A 513 -24.98 -63.79 -5.88
C GLU A 513 -25.00 -62.44 -6.63
N THR A 514 -26.15 -61.76 -6.67
CA THR A 514 -26.28 -60.40 -7.22
C THR A 514 -25.55 -59.37 -6.36
N LEU A 515 -25.68 -59.42 -5.02
CA LEU A 515 -24.98 -58.53 -4.10
C LEU A 515 -23.45 -58.66 -4.16
N LEU A 516 -22.93 -59.87 -4.37
CA LEU A 516 -21.50 -60.10 -4.55
C LEU A 516 -20.96 -59.51 -5.87
N LYS A 517 -21.72 -59.60 -6.97
CA LYS A 517 -21.34 -59.01 -8.28
C LYS A 517 -21.28 -57.47 -8.24
N ILE A 518 -22.19 -56.81 -7.50
CA ILE A 518 -22.21 -55.34 -7.36
C ILE A 518 -20.94 -54.80 -6.69
N TYR A 519 -20.26 -55.60 -5.86
CA TYR A 519 -19.03 -55.20 -5.15
C TYR A 519 -17.71 -55.63 -5.85
N ASP A 520 -17.77 -56.30 -7.01
CA ASP A 520 -16.58 -56.63 -7.81
C ASP A 520 -16.43 -55.73 -9.06
N ASP A 521 -17.50 -55.11 -9.56
CA ASP A 521 -17.46 -54.21 -10.72
C ASP A 521 -17.12 -52.74 -10.36
N GLY A 522 -16.56 -52.53 -9.17
CA GLY A 522 -16.36 -51.22 -8.52
C GLY A 522 -14.95 -50.64 -8.63
N SER A 523 -14.19 -50.95 -9.69
CA SER A 523 -12.80 -50.47 -9.82
C SER A 523 -12.32 -50.22 -11.26
N GLU A 524 -12.80 -49.14 -11.89
CA GLU A 524 -12.00 -48.23 -12.74
C GLU A 524 -12.77 -46.91 -12.95
N PRO A 525 -12.22 -45.72 -12.68
CA PRO A 525 -12.85 -44.46 -13.05
C PRO A 525 -12.55 -44.13 -14.53
N LYS A 526 -13.55 -44.26 -15.40
CA LYS A 526 -13.48 -43.75 -16.78
C LYS A 526 -14.10 -42.37 -16.90
N GLU A 527 -13.36 -41.47 -17.54
CA GLU A 527 -13.78 -40.11 -17.87
C GLU A 527 -14.99 -40.13 -18.82
N SER A 528 -16.05 -39.38 -18.52
CA SER A 528 -16.63 -38.40 -19.46
C SER A 528 -17.85 -37.64 -18.89
N HIS A 529 -17.73 -36.31 -18.88
CA HIS A 529 -18.79 -35.29 -18.97
C HIS A 529 -20.17 -35.55 -18.32
N VAL A 530 -20.37 -34.97 -17.13
CA VAL A 530 -21.56 -34.14 -16.89
C VAL A 530 -21.10 -32.77 -16.40
N ASP A 531 -21.30 -31.76 -17.24
CA ASP A 531 -21.17 -30.36 -16.86
C ASP A 531 -22.26 -29.93 -15.86
N ARG A 532 -21.94 -28.84 -15.14
CA ARG A 532 -22.85 -27.99 -14.35
C ARG A 532 -23.01 -28.39 -12.86
N TYR A 533 -22.65 -27.44 -11.99
CA TYR A 533 -22.73 -27.42 -10.52
C TYR A 533 -21.52 -27.85 -9.66
N GLN A 534 -20.30 -27.88 -10.20
CA GLN A 534 -19.08 -27.92 -9.37
C GLN A 534 -18.05 -26.84 -9.78
N HIS A 535 -18.45 -25.56 -9.79
CA HIS A 535 -17.56 -24.45 -10.14
C HIS A 535 -17.60 -23.28 -9.14
N GLN A 536 -17.57 -23.58 -7.83
CA GLN A 536 -17.52 -22.55 -6.79
C GLN A 536 -16.90 -23.05 -5.45
N CYS A 537 -15.62 -23.46 -5.43
CA CYS A 537 -14.83 -23.49 -4.18
C CYS A 537 -13.29 -23.43 -4.38
N ASP A 538 -12.72 -24.12 -5.36
CA ASP A 538 -11.26 -24.34 -5.43
C ASP A 538 -10.44 -23.26 -6.17
N SER A 539 -10.82 -21.98 -6.03
CA SER A 539 -10.17 -20.86 -6.75
C SER A 539 -9.52 -19.78 -5.86
N TYR A 540 -9.36 -20.01 -4.55
CA TYR A 540 -8.86 -18.99 -3.61
C TYR A 540 -7.54 -19.28 -2.88
N TRP A 541 -6.87 -20.42 -3.08
CA TRP A 541 -5.64 -20.77 -2.33
C TRP A 541 -4.35 -20.97 -3.15
N CYS A 542 -4.34 -20.61 -4.44
CA CYS A 542 -3.12 -20.63 -5.27
C CYS A 542 -3.01 -19.40 -6.19
N ARG A 543 -2.79 -18.21 -5.61
CA ARG A 543 -2.24 -17.01 -6.31
C ARG A 543 -1.77 -15.92 -5.33
N SER A 544 -0.59 -16.14 -4.74
CA SER A 544 0.28 -15.09 -4.18
C SER A 544 1.72 -15.62 -4.11
N SER A 545 2.42 -15.48 -5.22
CA SER A 545 3.89 -15.42 -5.34
C SER A 545 4.18 -14.30 -6.34
#